data_AF-A0A8C0HGU0-F1
#
_entry.id   AF-A0A8C0HGU0-F1
#
_cell.length_a   1.000
_cell.length_b   1.000
_cell.length_c   1.000
_cell.angle_alpha   90.00
_cell.angle_beta   90.00
_cell.angle_gamma   90.00
#
_symmetry.space_group_name_H-M   'P 1'
#
loop_
_entity.id
_entity.type
_entity.pdbx_description
1 polymer ?
#
loop_
_entity_poly.entity_id
_entity_poly.type
_entity_poly.pdbx_seq_one_letter_code
_entity_poly.pdbx_strand_id
1 'polypeptide(L)' 'MARGEASAWADFSRCLQLHLNSNSVSFFLSLVLLSICSLLCDPNPDDPLVPEIARIYKTDREKYNRIAREWTQKYAM' A
#
# COMPACT_ATOMS: atom_id res chain seq x y z
N MET A 1 18.55 -7.75 3.89
CA MET A 1 17.50 -7.95 2.86
C MET A 1 16.89 -6.59 2.54
N ALA A 2 17.60 -5.68 1.86
CA ALA A 2 17.19 -4.27 1.70
C ALA A 2 17.69 -3.68 0.37
N ARG A 3 17.64 -4.46 -0.72
CA ARG A 3 18.10 -4.04 -2.05
C ARG A 3 16.98 -3.86 -3.08
N GLY A 4 15.74 -4.23 -2.76
CA GLY A 4 14.58 -4.13 -3.68
C GLY A 4 13.69 -2.90 -3.47
N GLU A 5 13.72 -2.28 -2.28
CA GLU A 5 12.83 -1.15 -1.95
C GLU A 5 13.27 0.12 -2.68
N ALA A 6 14.57 0.43 -2.70
CA ALA A 6 15.09 1.65 -3.33
C ALA A 6 14.78 1.76 -4.83
N SER A 7 14.74 0.63 -5.55
CA SER A 7 14.36 0.58 -6.97
C SER A 7 12.86 0.85 -7.19
N ALA A 8 11.99 0.33 -6.31
CA ALA A 8 10.55 0.54 -6.40
C ALA A 8 10.18 2.02 -6.17
N TRP A 9 10.81 2.68 -5.20
CA TRP A 9 10.63 4.12 -4.96
C TRP A 9 11.17 4.99 -6.12
N ALA A 10 12.26 4.56 -6.77
CA ALA A 10 12.87 5.28 -7.89
C ALA A 10 12.09 5.15 -9.22
N ASP A 11 11.45 3.99 -9.46
CA ASP A 11 10.57 3.79 -10.62
C ASP A 11 9.24 4.53 -10.43
N PHE A 12 8.72 4.56 -9.20
CA PHE A 12 7.56 5.34 -8.80
C PHE A 12 7.75 6.85 -9.01
N SER A 13 8.90 7.40 -8.61
CA SER A 13 9.25 8.81 -8.79
C SER A 13 9.37 9.20 -10.28
N ARG A 14 9.91 8.29 -11.11
CA ARG A 14 9.99 8.49 -12.58
C ARG A 14 8.61 8.48 -13.26
N CYS A 15 7.70 7.60 -12.84
CA CYS A 15 6.31 7.63 -13.33
C CYS A 15 5.57 8.91 -12.92
N LEU A 16 5.82 9.41 -11.71
CA LEU A 16 5.21 10.64 -11.19
C LEU A 16 5.69 11.88 -11.97
N GLN A 17 6.98 11.96 -12.31
CA GLN A 17 7.55 13.08 -13.07
C GLN A 17 7.05 13.15 -14.52
N LEU A 18 6.79 12.01 -15.17
CA LEU A 18 6.27 11.97 -16.55
C LEU A 18 4.81 12.44 -16.66
N HIS A 19 4.02 12.41 -15.58
CA HIS A 19 2.59 12.75 -15.59
C HIS A 19 2.24 14.17 -15.13
N LEU A 20 3.21 14.98 -14.68
CA LEU A 20 3.00 16.36 -14.24
C LEU A 20 2.51 17.31 -15.36
N ASN A 21 2.45 16.86 -16.62
CA ASN A 21 2.04 17.65 -17.77
C ASN A 21 0.64 17.30 -18.32
N SER A 22 -0.15 16.45 -17.62
CA SER A 22 -1.46 15.98 -18.10
C SER A 22 -2.62 16.42 -17.19
N ASN A 23 -3.66 16.98 -17.83
CA ASN A 23 -4.86 17.61 -17.26
C ASN A 23 -5.41 17.00 -15.95
N SER A 24 -5.78 17.90 -15.04
CA SER A 24 -5.90 17.79 -13.58
C SER A 24 -6.81 16.70 -12.97
N VAL A 25 -7.51 15.86 -13.73
CA VAL A 25 -8.43 14.83 -13.19
C VAL A 25 -7.81 13.42 -13.22
N SER A 26 -7.07 13.08 -14.29
CA SER A 26 -6.38 11.78 -14.39
C SER A 26 -5.24 11.64 -13.38
N PHE A 27 -4.58 12.76 -13.09
CA PHE A 27 -3.53 12.83 -12.08
C PHE A 27 -4.06 12.55 -10.66
N PHE A 28 -5.22 13.12 -10.30
CA PHE A 28 -5.81 12.91 -8.97
C PHE A 28 -6.22 11.45 -8.74
N LEU A 29 -6.83 10.80 -9.73
CA LEU A 29 -7.14 9.37 -9.67
C LEU A 29 -5.88 8.51 -9.52
N SER A 30 -4.85 8.80 -10.32
CA SER A 30 -3.58 8.07 -10.25
C SER A 30 -2.94 8.25 -8.87
N LEU A 31 -2.92 9.47 -8.31
CA LEU A 31 -2.41 9.73 -6.96
C LEU A 31 -3.21 9.02 -5.85
N VAL A 32 -4.52 8.94 -5.97
CA VAL A 32 -5.37 8.24 -4.99
C VAL A 32 -5.10 6.74 -5.03
N LEU A 33 -5.07 6.14 -6.22
CA LEU A 33 -4.70 4.72 -6.40
C LEU A 33 -3.31 4.44 -5.84
N LEU A 34 -2.38 5.37 -6.05
CA LEU A 34 -1.02 5.30 -5.54
C LEU A 34 -0.95 5.34 -4.02
N SER A 35 -1.74 6.22 -3.40
CA SER A 35 -1.90 6.30 -1.95
C SER A 35 -2.48 5.01 -1.37
N ILE A 36 -3.48 4.42 -2.03
CA ILE A 36 -4.08 3.14 -1.62
C ILE A 36 -3.04 2.01 -1.70
N CYS A 37 -2.30 1.91 -2.81
CA CYS A 37 -1.23 0.91 -2.95
C CYS A 37 -0.15 1.06 -1.87
N SER A 38 0.27 2.29 -1.58
CA SER A 38 1.23 2.57 -0.51
C SER A 38 0.69 2.14 0.86
N LEU A 39 -0.58 2.41 1.16
CA LEU A 39 -1.22 2.04 2.42
C LEU A 39 -1.34 0.51 2.57
N LEU A 40 -1.55 -0.21 1.46
CA LEU A 40 -1.62 -1.67 1.46
C LEU A 40 -0.25 -2.32 1.67
N CYS A 41 0.82 -1.70 1.18
CA CYS A 41 2.20 -2.14 1.43
C CYS A 41 2.63 -1.88 2.88
N ASP A 42 2.39 -0.65 3.36
CA ASP A 42 2.78 -0.19 4.69
C ASP A 42 1.56 0.38 5.44
N PRO A 43 0.75 -0.48 6.09
CA PRO A 43 -0.44 -0.04 6.79
C PRO A 43 -0.08 0.79 8.02
N ASN A 44 -0.74 1.94 8.18
CA ASN A 44 -0.54 2.82 9.32
C ASN A 44 -1.21 2.23 10.59
N PRO A 45 -0.45 1.81 11.61
CA PRO A 45 -1.02 1.14 12.77
C PRO A 45 -1.45 2.13 13.87
N ASP A 46 -1.22 3.45 13.68
CA ASP A 46 -1.59 4.51 14.62
C ASP A 46 -2.97 5.13 14.35
N ASP A 47 -3.50 4.96 13.13
CA ASP A 47 -4.89 5.31 12.78
C ASP A 47 -5.62 4.08 12.20
N PRO A 48 -6.02 3.12 13.05
CA PRO A 48 -6.58 1.88 12.57
C PRO A 48 -8.09 2.00 12.26
N LEU A 49 -8.46 1.73 11.00
CA LEU A 49 -9.87 1.55 10.60
C LEU A 49 -10.55 0.42 11.39
N VAL A 50 -9.79 -0.63 11.75
CA VAL A 50 -10.24 -1.74 12.58
C VAL A 50 -9.22 -1.95 13.71
N PRO A 51 -9.54 -1.55 14.95
CA PRO A 51 -8.59 -1.60 16.08
C PRO A 51 -8.04 -3.00 16.34
N GLU A 52 -8.84 -4.04 16.15
CA GLU A 52 -8.42 -5.43 16.41
C GLU A 52 -7.39 -5.93 15.39
N ILE A 53 -7.53 -5.56 14.11
CA ILE A 53 -6.57 -5.93 13.08
C ILE A 53 -5.24 -5.22 13.32
N ALA A 54 -5.29 -3.95 13.72
CA ALA A 54 -4.09 -3.19 14.04
C ALA A 54 -3.38 -3.71 15.30
N ARG A 55 -4.14 -4.18 16.30
CA ARG A 55 -3.57 -4.87 17.45
C ARG A 55 -2.82 -6.13 17.01
N ILE A 56 -3.42 -6.97 16.17
CA ILE A 56 -2.77 -8.16 15.61
C ILE A 56 -1.53 -7.77 14.80
N TYR A 57 -1.59 -6.71 13.99
CA TYR A 57 -0.44 -6.20 13.24
C TYR A 57 0.72 -5.77 14.15
N LYS A 58 0.43 -5.09 15.27
CA LYS A 58 1.44 -4.67 16.26
C LYS A 58 1.98 -5.85 17.10
N THR A 59 1.16 -6.85 17.42
CA THR A 59 1.57 -7.96 18.29
C THR A 59 2.14 -9.18 17.55
N ASP A 60 1.64 -9.48 16.35
CA ASP A 60 1.94 -10.71 15.61
C ASP A 60 1.79 -10.49 14.08
N ARG A 61 2.92 -10.10 13.46
CA ARG A 61 3.01 -9.81 12.03
C ARG A 61 2.79 -11.06 11.16
N GLU A 62 3.17 -12.25 11.64
CA GLU A 62 3.00 -13.51 10.89
C GLU A 62 1.53 -13.92 10.80
N LYS A 63 0.83 -13.85 11.94
CA LYS A 63 -0.61 -14.11 11.98
C LYS A 63 -1.39 -13.12 11.12
N TYR A 64 -1.03 -11.83 11.16
CA TYR A 64 -1.61 -10.82 10.26
C TYR A 64 -1.43 -11.23 8.79
N ASN A 65 -0.21 -11.57 8.37
CA ASN A 65 0.08 -11.93 6.97
C ASN A 65 -0.68 -13.19 6.51
N ARG A 66 -0.85 -14.19 7.39
CA ARG A 66 -1.64 -15.38 7.08
C ARG A 66 -3.11 -15.04 6.85
N ILE A 67 -3.71 -14.30 7.79
CA ILE A 67 -5.12 -13.88 7.69
C ILE A 67 -5.33 -13.01 6.44
N ALA A 68 -4.45 -12.05 6.19
CA ALA A 68 -4.53 -11.19 5.01
C ALA A 68 -4.53 -12.01 3.71
N ARG A 69 -3.65 -13.00 3.57
CA ARG A 69 -3.61 -13.88 2.39
C ARG A 69 -4.88 -14.72 2.24
N GLU A 70 -5.37 -15.32 3.33
CA GLU A 70 -6.60 -16.11 3.31
C GLU A 70 -7.80 -15.27 2.86
N TRP A 71 -7.89 -14.03 3.34
CA TRP A 71 -8.95 -13.10 2.94
C TRP A 71 -8.81 -12.66 1.48
N THR A 72 -7.61 -12.35 1.02
CA THR A 72 -7.37 -12.02 -0.40
C THR A 72 -7.78 -13.18 -1.31
N GLN A 73 -7.42 -14.41 -0.96
CA GLN A 73 -7.82 -15.59 -1.73
C GLN A 73 -9.34 -15.81 -1.74
N LYS A 74 -10.03 -15.48 -0.65
CA LYS A 74 -11.47 -15.71 -0.53
C LYS A 74 -12.33 -14.67 -1.26
N TYR A 75 -11.88 -13.42 -1.31
CA TYR A 75 -12.72 -12.29 -1.76
C TYR A 75 -12.16 -11.51 -2.96
N ALA A 76 -10.88 -11.68 -3.30
CA ALA A 76 -10.18 -10.84 -4.28
C ALA A 76 -9.29 -11.60 -5.27
N MET A 77 -9.36 -12.95 -5.29
CA MET A 77 -8.82 -13.78 -6.38
C MET A 77 -9.91 -14.16 -7.37
#